data_AF-A0A956FAI2-F1
#
_entry.id   AF-A0A956FAI2-F1
#
_cell.length_a   1.000
_cell.length_b   1.000
_cell.length_c   1.000
_cell.angle_alpha   90.00
_cell.angle_beta   90.00
_cell.angle_gamma   90.00
#
_symmetry.space_group_name_H-M   'P 1'
#
loop_
_entity.id
_entity.type
_entity.pdbx_description
1 polymer ?
#
loop_
_entity_poly.entity_id
_entity_poly.type
_entity_poly.pdbx_seq_one_letter_code
_entity_poly.pdbx_strand_id
1 'polypeptide(L)'
;MPRLRLPFLSALAVLGASALVPTISQAHFTLVSPPAATQQDALGNPQKAPPCGDDGTAMATNVVTPYGPGDTVTVTIDETIFHPGHYRIALAVNDPSELPPEPEVTPGATPCGSAPIDPNPAFPVLADGVFEHTEPFTEPQSIDITLPDDITCTHCTLQVIQFMSNHALNNPGGCYYHHCATLEVDGEPPAGSTSAGDETGSATSAGDTEAGSEGGQTSVDPGETSNGPGGDTDTNAMTSDGSGSGSGASGDSDEGGCSCSQSGSSGPAGMLLGLLGLVGLRTRRRRTGASS
;
A
#
# COMPACT_ATOMS: atom_id res chain seq x y z
N MET A 1 -17.76 76.47 34.70
CA MET A 1 -16.84 76.45 33.54
C MET A 1 -15.40 76.48 34.04
N PRO A 2 -14.40 75.96 33.33
CA PRO A 2 -14.29 74.68 32.59
C PRO A 2 -13.16 73.82 33.25
N ARG A 3 -12.59 72.71 32.74
CA ARG A 3 -12.74 71.88 31.52
C ARG A 3 -12.77 70.40 31.95
N LEU A 4 -13.54 69.56 31.26
CA LEU A 4 -13.47 68.10 31.37
C LEU A 4 -12.12 67.60 30.81
N ARG A 5 -11.40 66.71 31.51
CA ARG A 5 -10.20 66.03 30.98
C ARG A 5 -10.53 64.57 30.69
N LEU A 6 -10.79 64.27 29.43
CA LEU A 6 -10.90 62.90 28.94
C LEU A 6 -9.47 62.36 28.68
N PRO A 7 -9.01 61.29 29.36
CA PRO A 7 -7.80 60.61 28.94
C PRO A 7 -8.09 59.85 27.64
N PHE A 8 -7.31 60.10 26.60
CA PHE A 8 -7.38 59.34 25.36
C PHE A 8 -6.96 57.88 25.64
N LEU A 9 -7.94 56.98 25.70
CA LEU A 9 -7.71 55.54 25.64
C LEU A 9 -7.45 55.15 24.18
N SER A 10 -6.17 55.17 23.78
CA SER A 10 -5.72 54.59 22.52
C SER A 10 -5.84 53.07 22.58
N ALA A 11 -7.03 52.54 22.34
CA ALA A 11 -7.26 51.10 22.16
C ALA A 11 -6.68 50.66 20.80
N LEU A 12 -5.44 50.19 20.83
CA LEU A 12 -4.78 49.64 19.65
C LEU A 12 -5.34 48.24 19.37
N ALA A 13 -6.38 48.17 18.55
CA ALA A 13 -6.98 46.91 18.12
C ALA A 13 -6.03 46.18 17.15
N VAL A 14 -5.23 45.26 17.69
CA VAL A 14 -4.44 44.32 16.88
C VAL A 14 -5.38 43.29 16.29
N LEU A 15 -5.84 43.50 15.06
CA LEU A 15 -6.44 42.43 14.26
C LEU A 15 -5.36 41.41 13.93
N GLY A 16 -5.28 40.35 14.73
CA GLY A 16 -4.48 39.18 14.43
C GLY A 16 -5.09 38.45 13.23
N ALA A 17 -4.50 38.61 12.05
CA ALA A 17 -4.82 37.81 10.88
C ALA A 17 -4.24 36.40 11.07
N SER A 18 -4.97 35.54 11.78
CA SER A 18 -4.67 34.12 11.91
C SER A 18 -4.81 33.45 10.54
N ALA A 19 -3.70 33.31 9.82
CA ALA A 19 -3.68 32.52 8.59
C ALA A 19 -3.95 31.05 8.94
N LEU A 20 -5.15 30.57 8.61
CA LEU A 20 -5.47 29.15 8.60
C LEU A 20 -4.65 28.49 7.49
N VAL A 21 -3.52 27.91 7.86
CA VAL A 21 -2.72 27.09 6.92
C VAL A 21 -3.50 25.78 6.72
N PRO A 22 -3.92 25.43 5.50
CA PRO A 22 -4.53 24.13 5.26
C PRO A 22 -3.48 23.05 5.56
N THR A 23 -3.75 22.20 6.55
CA THR A 23 -2.98 20.99 6.77
C THR A 23 -3.18 20.09 5.57
N ILE A 24 -2.11 19.79 4.84
CA ILE A 24 -2.12 18.71 3.85
C ILE A 24 -2.26 17.42 4.64
N SER A 25 -3.50 16.95 4.80
CA SER A 25 -3.78 15.65 5.40
C SER A 25 -3.32 14.58 4.42
N GLN A 26 -2.29 13.86 4.83
CA GLN A 26 -1.72 12.76 4.10
C GLN A 26 -2.37 11.49 4.67
N ALA A 27 -3.50 11.04 4.12
CA ALA A 27 -4.03 9.73 4.49
C ALA A 27 -2.99 8.68 4.16
N HIS A 28 -3.08 7.56 4.86
CA HIS A 28 -2.06 6.54 4.87
C HIS A 28 -2.67 5.31 5.53
N PHE A 29 -2.82 4.21 4.79
CA PHE A 29 -3.20 2.92 5.37
C PHE A 29 -2.18 1.85 5.02
N THR A 30 -2.02 0.86 5.89
CA THR A 30 -1.26 -0.37 5.55
C THR A 30 -2.23 -1.49 5.19
N LEU A 31 -1.82 -2.36 4.26
CA LEU A 31 -2.54 -3.60 3.98
C LEU A 31 -1.89 -4.72 4.81
N VAL A 32 -2.50 -5.01 5.96
CA VAL A 32 -1.97 -5.93 6.97
C VAL A 32 -2.20 -7.38 6.57
N SER A 33 -3.35 -7.68 5.96
CA SER A 33 -3.72 -9.01 5.49
C SER A 33 -4.60 -8.90 4.23
N PRO A 34 -4.41 -9.76 3.21
CA PRO A 34 -3.18 -10.52 2.96
C PRO A 34 -1.98 -9.58 2.80
N PRO A 35 -0.72 -10.00 3.06
CA PRO A 35 0.42 -9.10 3.03
C PRO A 35 0.60 -8.38 1.69
N ALA A 36 0.90 -7.08 1.75
CA ALA A 36 1.10 -6.26 0.55
C ALA A 36 2.19 -6.82 -0.39
N ALA A 37 1.99 -6.65 -1.69
CA ALA A 37 2.91 -7.07 -2.75
C ALA A 37 4.19 -6.22 -2.81
N THR A 38 4.14 -4.99 -2.30
CA THR A 38 5.27 -4.06 -2.14
C THR A 38 5.57 -3.78 -0.67
N GLN A 39 6.84 -3.54 -0.34
CA GLN A 39 7.23 -3.17 1.02
C GLN A 39 6.62 -1.83 1.40
N GLN A 40 5.98 -1.80 2.57
CA GLN A 40 5.33 -0.63 3.13
C GLN A 40 6.19 0.01 4.22
N ASP A 41 6.24 1.35 4.27
CA ASP A 41 6.76 2.06 5.44
C ASP A 41 5.73 2.10 6.59
N ALA A 42 6.08 2.75 7.71
CA ALA A 42 5.19 2.87 8.88
C ALA A 42 3.91 3.71 8.63
N LEU A 43 3.76 4.30 7.44
CA LEU A 43 2.58 4.99 6.96
C LEU A 43 2.00 4.29 5.71
N GLY A 44 2.46 3.09 5.36
CA GLY A 44 1.95 2.37 4.19
C GLY A 44 2.57 2.73 2.84
N ASN A 45 3.51 3.68 2.75
CA ASN A 45 4.05 4.08 1.44
C ASN A 45 4.84 2.96 0.74
N PRO A 46 4.77 2.84 -0.60
CA PRO A 46 4.00 3.70 -1.51
C PRO A 46 2.55 3.23 -1.68
N GLN A 47 1.65 4.20 -1.84
CA GLN A 47 0.20 3.95 -1.90
C GLN A 47 -0.53 4.83 -2.94
N LYS A 48 0.18 5.68 -3.69
CA LYS A 48 -0.42 6.75 -4.50
C LYS A 48 -0.74 6.31 -5.92
N ALA A 49 0.19 5.64 -6.59
CA ALA A 49 0.06 5.35 -8.00
C ALA A 49 -0.93 4.20 -8.25
N PRO A 50 -1.92 4.37 -9.14
CA PRO A 50 -2.77 3.26 -9.53
C PRO A 50 -1.97 2.23 -10.36
N PRO A 51 -2.31 0.92 -10.29
CA PRO A 51 -3.41 0.35 -9.50
C PRO A 51 -3.02 -0.10 -8.08
N CYS A 52 -1.73 -0.18 -7.74
CA CYS A 52 -1.24 -0.92 -6.55
C CYS A 52 -0.39 -0.10 -5.55
N GLY A 53 -0.31 1.21 -5.74
CA GLY A 53 0.32 2.17 -4.83
C GLY A 53 1.68 2.68 -5.29
N ASP A 54 2.45 1.82 -5.95
CA ASP A 54 3.82 2.06 -6.40
C ASP A 54 3.91 2.61 -7.84
N ASP A 55 4.86 3.52 -8.07
CA ASP A 55 5.17 4.11 -9.39
C ASP A 55 6.31 3.37 -10.14
N GLY A 56 6.61 2.13 -9.71
CA GLY A 56 7.68 1.29 -10.24
C GLY A 56 9.01 1.44 -9.49
N THR A 57 9.00 1.97 -8.28
CA THR A 57 10.23 2.26 -7.50
C THR A 57 10.35 1.46 -6.20
N ALA A 58 9.25 0.91 -5.67
CA ALA A 58 9.28 0.14 -4.43
C ALA A 58 9.78 -1.30 -4.62
N MET A 59 10.28 -1.85 -3.51
CA MET A 59 10.73 -3.23 -3.45
C MET A 59 9.53 -4.15 -3.29
N ALA A 60 9.40 -5.14 -4.16
CA ALA A 60 8.44 -6.22 -3.98
C ALA A 60 8.71 -7.00 -2.67
N THR A 61 7.65 -7.46 -2.00
CA THR A 61 7.76 -8.42 -0.89
C THR A 61 7.99 -9.84 -1.42
N ASN A 62 7.48 -10.13 -2.61
CA ASN A 62 7.42 -11.48 -3.22
C ASN A 62 6.63 -12.49 -2.36
N VAL A 63 5.73 -12.01 -1.51
CA VAL A 63 4.81 -12.85 -0.75
C VAL A 63 3.62 -13.19 -1.63
N VAL A 64 3.31 -14.49 -1.74
CA VAL A 64 2.11 -15.02 -2.37
C VAL A 64 1.31 -15.74 -1.30
N THR A 65 0.02 -15.43 -1.18
CA THR A 65 -0.86 -16.02 -0.16
C THR A 65 -1.76 -17.08 -0.80
N PRO A 66 -1.67 -18.36 -0.42
CA PRO A 66 -2.44 -19.45 -1.03
C PRO A 66 -3.86 -19.53 -0.46
N TYR A 67 -4.82 -19.85 -1.34
CA TYR A 67 -6.24 -20.06 -1.08
C TYR A 67 -6.82 -21.09 -2.06
N GLY A 68 -7.95 -21.72 -1.73
CA GLY A 68 -8.76 -22.48 -2.68
C GLY A 68 -9.86 -21.63 -3.35
N PRO A 69 -10.47 -22.08 -4.46
CA PRO A 69 -11.72 -21.54 -4.97
C PRO A 69 -12.81 -21.61 -3.88
N GLY A 70 -13.60 -20.56 -3.73
CA GLY A 70 -14.61 -20.47 -2.66
C GLY A 70 -14.07 -20.17 -1.25
N ASP A 71 -12.76 -20.05 -1.05
CA ASP A 71 -12.20 -19.73 0.26
C ASP A 71 -12.57 -18.31 0.73
N THR A 72 -12.53 -18.14 2.05
CA THR A 72 -12.69 -16.84 2.70
C THR A 72 -11.33 -16.19 2.95
N VAL A 73 -11.14 -14.99 2.40
CA VAL A 73 -9.98 -14.13 2.60
C VAL A 73 -10.31 -13.07 3.65
N THR A 74 -9.62 -13.09 4.79
CA THR A 74 -9.69 -11.99 5.76
C THR A 74 -8.79 -10.83 5.31
N VAL A 75 -9.41 -9.78 4.76
CA VAL A 75 -8.73 -8.54 4.42
C VAL A 75 -8.67 -7.64 5.64
N THR A 76 -7.48 -7.17 6.02
CA THR A 76 -7.26 -6.26 7.16
C THR A 76 -6.48 -5.03 6.73
N ILE A 77 -7.01 -3.85 7.04
CA ILE A 77 -6.36 -2.55 6.86
C ILE A 77 -6.04 -1.92 8.21
N ASP A 78 -4.95 -1.15 8.29
CA ASP A 78 -4.65 -0.27 9.43
C ASP A 78 -4.46 1.16 8.91
N GLU A 79 -5.45 2.02 9.19
CA GLU A 79 -5.45 3.41 8.74
C GLU A 79 -4.66 4.30 9.70
N THR A 80 -3.39 4.51 9.37
CA THR A 80 -2.45 5.28 10.20
C THR A 80 -2.76 6.79 10.25
N ILE A 81 -3.45 7.33 9.22
CA ILE A 81 -3.91 8.72 9.19
C ILE A 81 -5.33 8.79 8.62
N PHE A 82 -6.29 9.11 9.50
CA PHE A 82 -7.73 9.17 9.25
C PHE A 82 -8.17 10.12 8.14
N HIS A 83 -8.94 9.60 7.17
CA HIS A 83 -9.71 10.38 6.21
C HIS A 83 -11.15 9.85 6.04
N PRO A 84 -12.18 10.72 6.14
CA PRO A 84 -13.57 10.28 5.97
C PRO A 84 -13.79 9.70 4.58
N GLY A 85 -14.34 8.49 4.49
CA GLY A 85 -14.34 7.74 3.23
C GLY A 85 -14.80 6.30 3.39
N HIS A 86 -14.45 5.47 2.41
CA HIS A 86 -14.74 4.04 2.36
C HIS A 86 -13.70 3.33 1.49
N TYR A 87 -13.75 2.00 1.47
CA TYR A 87 -12.82 1.16 0.73
C TYR A 87 -13.56 0.25 -0.26
N ARG A 88 -12.85 -0.15 -1.32
CA ARG A 88 -13.29 -1.15 -2.29
C ARG A 88 -12.21 -2.23 -2.45
N ILE A 89 -12.64 -3.48 -2.53
CA ILE A 89 -11.78 -4.64 -2.72
C ILE A 89 -12.13 -5.31 -4.05
N ALA A 90 -11.14 -5.51 -4.91
CA ALA A 90 -11.31 -6.12 -6.23
C ALA A 90 -10.21 -7.14 -6.53
N LEU A 91 -10.48 -8.08 -7.43
CA LEU A 91 -9.56 -9.15 -7.79
C LEU A 91 -9.35 -9.20 -9.31
N ALA A 92 -8.09 -9.12 -9.72
CA ALA A 92 -7.64 -9.51 -11.05
C ALA A 92 -7.04 -10.92 -11.01
N VAL A 93 -7.33 -11.74 -12.01
CA VAL A 93 -7.00 -13.18 -12.02
C VAL A 93 -5.71 -13.44 -12.78
N ASN A 94 -5.48 -12.72 -13.87
CA ASN A 94 -4.35 -12.94 -14.79
C ASN A 94 -3.36 -11.76 -14.82
N ASP A 95 -3.86 -10.51 -14.76
CA ASP A 95 -3.03 -9.31 -14.88
C ASP A 95 -3.70 -8.11 -14.18
N PRO A 96 -2.95 -7.21 -13.50
CA PRO A 96 -3.52 -6.04 -12.83
C PRO A 96 -4.37 -5.10 -13.72
N SER A 97 -4.23 -5.16 -15.05
CA SER A 97 -5.10 -4.43 -15.99
C SER A 97 -6.54 -4.97 -16.08
N GLU A 98 -6.84 -6.13 -15.51
CA GLU A 98 -8.21 -6.64 -15.32
C GLU A 98 -8.95 -5.96 -14.15
N LEU A 99 -8.24 -5.21 -13.30
CA LEU A 99 -8.85 -4.50 -12.18
C LEU A 99 -9.85 -3.45 -12.70
N PRO A 100 -11.03 -3.33 -12.06
CA PRO A 100 -12.02 -2.34 -12.45
C PRO A 100 -11.47 -0.92 -12.20
N PRO A 101 -11.81 0.06 -13.06
CA PRO A 101 -11.35 1.44 -12.88
C PRO A 101 -11.75 1.99 -11.50
N GLU A 102 -11.01 2.97 -11.00
CA GLU A 102 -11.40 3.77 -9.83
C GLU A 102 -12.85 4.29 -10.01
N PRO A 103 -13.70 4.29 -8.98
CA PRO A 103 -15.03 4.88 -9.10
C PRO A 103 -14.96 6.39 -9.43
N GLU A 104 -15.82 6.84 -10.34
CA GLU A 104 -15.86 8.25 -10.78
C GLU A 104 -16.19 9.19 -9.60
N VAL A 105 -15.29 10.14 -9.32
CA VAL A 105 -15.43 11.05 -8.18
C VAL A 105 -16.21 12.30 -8.57
N THR A 106 -17.25 12.61 -7.81
CA THR A 106 -17.95 13.89 -7.87
C THR A 106 -17.27 14.91 -6.93
N PRO A 107 -16.76 16.04 -7.44
CA PRO A 107 -16.18 17.08 -6.59
C PRO A 107 -17.20 17.75 -5.66
N GLY A 108 -16.73 18.21 -4.50
CA GLY A 108 -17.56 18.87 -3.47
C GLY A 108 -16.93 20.19 -3.02
N ALA A 109 -16.79 20.37 -1.70
CA ALA A 109 -16.04 21.50 -1.14
C ALA A 109 -14.52 21.41 -1.43
N THR A 110 -14.03 20.20 -1.71
CA THR A 110 -12.69 19.89 -2.22
C THR A 110 -12.81 19.10 -3.53
N PRO A 111 -11.71 18.87 -4.29
CA PRO A 111 -11.75 18.02 -5.48
C PRO A 111 -12.32 16.62 -5.24
N CYS A 112 -12.11 16.07 -4.03
CA CYS A 112 -12.62 14.76 -3.62
C CYS A 112 -13.89 14.92 -2.76
N GLY A 113 -15.04 15.05 -3.41
CA GLY A 113 -16.34 15.21 -2.74
C GLY A 113 -16.93 13.86 -2.30
N SER A 114 -17.33 13.06 -3.28
CA SER A 114 -17.95 11.74 -3.07
C SER A 114 -17.65 10.78 -4.22
N ALA A 115 -17.39 9.51 -3.91
CA ALA A 115 -17.40 8.39 -4.85
C ALA A 115 -18.69 7.56 -4.67
N PRO A 116 -19.22 6.92 -5.72
CA PRO A 116 -20.35 5.99 -5.60
C PRO A 116 -19.92 4.69 -4.91
N ILE A 117 -20.85 4.11 -4.15
CA ILE A 117 -20.75 2.75 -3.59
C ILE A 117 -21.77 1.88 -4.33
N ASP A 118 -21.35 0.71 -4.83
CA ASP A 118 -22.28 -0.33 -5.27
C ASP A 118 -22.77 -1.16 -4.07
N PRO A 119 -24.08 -1.16 -3.74
CA PRO A 119 -24.61 -1.99 -2.65
C PRO A 119 -24.73 -3.48 -3.01
N ASN A 120 -24.49 -3.88 -4.27
CA ASN A 120 -24.49 -5.28 -4.70
C ASN A 120 -23.32 -5.52 -5.67
N PRO A 121 -22.06 -5.37 -5.20
CA PRO A 121 -20.89 -5.53 -6.06
C PRO A 121 -20.84 -6.94 -6.65
N ALA A 122 -20.35 -7.04 -7.87
CA ALA A 122 -20.12 -8.30 -8.56
C ALA A 122 -18.68 -8.35 -9.08
N PHE A 123 -18.16 -9.57 -9.23
CA PHE A 123 -16.83 -9.85 -9.76
C PHE A 123 -16.55 -9.02 -11.04
N PRO A 124 -15.42 -8.30 -11.15
CA PRO A 124 -14.20 -8.41 -10.33
C PRO A 124 -14.21 -7.66 -8.98
N VAL A 125 -15.26 -6.92 -8.62
CA VAL A 125 -15.37 -6.30 -7.28
C VAL A 125 -15.89 -7.34 -6.29
N LEU A 126 -15.14 -7.62 -5.24
CA LEU A 126 -15.50 -8.58 -4.20
C LEU A 126 -16.24 -7.91 -3.03
N ALA A 127 -15.91 -6.65 -2.74
CA ALA A 127 -16.63 -5.82 -1.79
C ALA A 127 -16.48 -4.33 -2.12
N ASP A 128 -17.51 -3.53 -1.86
CA ASP A 128 -17.50 -2.08 -2.08
C ASP A 128 -18.18 -1.35 -0.93
N GLY A 129 -17.81 -0.08 -0.70
CA GLY A 129 -18.29 0.72 0.44
C GLY A 129 -17.92 0.17 1.82
N VAL A 130 -16.92 -0.71 1.91
CA VAL A 130 -16.53 -1.33 3.19
C VAL A 130 -15.72 -0.36 4.04
N PHE A 131 -15.80 -0.51 5.35
CA PHE A 131 -15.21 0.42 6.32
C PHE A 131 -15.59 1.89 6.05
N GLU A 132 -16.84 2.16 5.66
CA GLU A 132 -17.34 3.53 5.56
C GLU A 132 -17.28 4.22 6.93
N HIS A 133 -16.60 5.36 7.00
CA HIS A 133 -16.36 6.06 8.26
C HIS A 133 -16.21 7.58 8.07
N THR A 134 -16.54 8.32 9.12
CA THR A 134 -16.42 9.79 9.18
C THR A 134 -15.68 10.29 10.43
N GLU A 135 -15.14 9.36 11.22
CA GLU A 135 -14.32 9.58 12.41
C GLU A 135 -13.19 8.52 12.42
N PRO A 136 -12.03 8.77 13.04
CA PRO A 136 -10.90 7.82 13.03
C PRO A 136 -11.25 6.43 13.59
N PHE A 137 -10.68 5.39 12.98
CA PHE A 137 -10.62 4.08 13.62
C PHE A 137 -9.70 4.10 14.85
N THR A 138 -10.00 3.28 15.85
CA THR A 138 -9.13 3.08 17.03
C THR A 138 -8.24 1.85 16.92
N GLU A 139 -8.60 0.91 16.06
CA GLU A 139 -7.91 -0.35 15.78
C GLU A 139 -7.90 -0.63 14.26
N PRO A 140 -7.03 -1.52 13.75
CA PRO A 140 -7.15 -2.07 12.40
C PRO A 140 -8.55 -2.64 12.12
N GLN A 141 -9.02 -2.50 10.88
CA GLN A 141 -10.34 -2.97 10.45
C GLN A 141 -10.21 -4.22 9.57
N SER A 142 -11.05 -5.22 9.82
CA SER A 142 -11.04 -6.50 9.09
C SER A 142 -12.40 -6.82 8.47
N ILE A 143 -12.39 -7.43 7.29
CA ILE A 143 -13.57 -8.00 6.64
C ILE A 143 -13.21 -9.34 6.00
N ASP A 144 -14.13 -10.29 6.09
CA ASP A 144 -14.07 -11.57 5.39
C ASP A 144 -14.78 -11.44 4.04
N ILE A 145 -14.07 -11.75 2.95
CA ILE A 145 -14.63 -11.81 1.58
C ILE A 145 -14.46 -13.23 1.03
N THR A 146 -15.42 -13.69 0.23
CA THR A 146 -15.37 -15.01 -0.41
C THR A 146 -14.82 -14.89 -1.83
N LEU A 147 -13.83 -15.72 -2.18
CA LEU A 147 -13.35 -15.86 -3.56
C LEU A 147 -14.41 -16.59 -4.41
N PRO A 148 -14.54 -16.31 -5.72
CA PRO A 148 -15.43 -17.10 -6.58
C PRO A 148 -15.04 -18.59 -6.61
N ASP A 149 -16.04 -19.47 -6.69
CA ASP A 149 -15.85 -20.93 -6.74
C ASP A 149 -15.21 -21.42 -8.07
N ASP A 150 -15.21 -20.58 -9.11
CA ASP A 150 -14.84 -20.93 -10.48
C ASP A 150 -13.55 -20.23 -10.99
N ILE A 151 -12.78 -19.62 -10.10
CA ILE A 151 -11.46 -19.04 -10.42
C ILE A 151 -10.30 -19.92 -9.96
N THR A 152 -9.20 -19.90 -10.71
CA THR A 152 -7.87 -20.38 -10.29
C THR A 152 -6.80 -19.48 -10.87
N CYS A 153 -5.72 -19.23 -10.16
CA CYS A 153 -4.60 -18.38 -10.59
C CYS A 153 -3.34 -18.70 -9.80
N THR A 154 -2.16 -18.47 -10.39
CA THR A 154 -0.89 -18.57 -9.64
C THR A 154 -0.42 -17.22 -9.09
N HIS A 155 -0.86 -16.10 -9.66
CA HIS A 155 -0.50 -14.72 -9.29
C HIS A 155 -1.70 -13.78 -9.47
N CYS A 156 -2.82 -14.06 -8.79
CA CYS A 156 -3.93 -13.09 -8.71
C CYS A 156 -3.46 -11.80 -8.02
N THR A 157 -4.03 -10.67 -8.42
CA THR A 157 -3.82 -9.36 -7.76
C THR A 157 -5.10 -8.96 -7.02
N LEU A 158 -5.07 -9.03 -5.69
CA LEU A 158 -6.13 -8.49 -4.84
C LEU A 158 -5.83 -7.01 -4.57
N GLN A 159 -6.62 -6.12 -5.16
CA GLN A 159 -6.55 -4.68 -4.94
C GLN A 159 -7.43 -4.26 -3.77
N VAL A 160 -6.91 -3.41 -2.89
CA VAL A 160 -7.67 -2.63 -1.91
C VAL A 160 -7.43 -1.16 -2.20
N ILE A 161 -8.50 -0.39 -2.45
CA ILE A 161 -8.44 1.06 -2.59
C ILE A 161 -9.21 1.77 -1.47
N GLN A 162 -8.70 2.92 -1.05
CA GLN A 162 -9.37 3.84 -0.14
C GLN A 162 -9.85 5.08 -0.91
N PHE A 163 -11.15 5.36 -0.94
CA PHE A 163 -11.65 6.69 -1.32
C PHE A 163 -11.52 7.65 -0.13
N MET A 164 -11.01 8.85 -0.38
CA MET A 164 -10.91 9.91 0.64
C MET A 164 -11.79 11.11 0.28
N SER A 165 -12.90 11.29 1.00
CA SER A 165 -13.70 12.51 0.91
C SER A 165 -13.01 13.69 1.62
N ASN A 166 -13.41 14.92 1.27
CA ASN A 166 -12.83 16.16 1.79
C ASN A 166 -11.31 16.27 1.56
N HIS A 167 -10.77 15.55 0.57
CA HIS A 167 -9.34 15.48 0.27
C HIS A 167 -8.94 16.36 -0.93
N ALA A 168 -7.65 16.67 -1.02
CA ALA A 168 -7.04 17.26 -2.21
C ALA A 168 -6.60 16.15 -3.18
N LEU A 169 -6.16 16.48 -4.39
CA LEU A 169 -5.69 15.45 -5.31
C LEU A 169 -4.29 14.94 -4.92
N ASN A 170 -4.16 13.62 -4.79
CA ASN A 170 -2.91 12.89 -4.87
C ASN A 170 -2.32 13.00 -6.29
N ASN A 171 -0.99 13.02 -6.36
CA ASN A 171 -0.25 13.01 -7.62
C ASN A 171 0.87 11.96 -7.56
N PRO A 172 0.78 10.86 -8.32
CA PRO A 172 -0.43 10.33 -9.00
C PRO A 172 -1.52 9.89 -7.99
N GLY A 173 -2.67 9.40 -8.46
CA GLY A 173 -3.67 8.72 -7.61
C GLY A 173 -5.00 9.45 -7.35
N GLY A 174 -5.16 10.70 -7.79
CA GLY A 174 -6.45 11.39 -7.72
C GLY A 174 -6.99 11.49 -6.29
N CYS A 175 -8.13 10.84 -6.02
CA CYS A 175 -8.77 10.83 -4.69
C CYS A 175 -8.62 9.50 -3.94
N TYR A 176 -7.72 8.63 -4.43
CA TYR A 176 -7.56 7.28 -3.93
C TYR A 176 -6.16 7.02 -3.38
N TYR A 177 -6.10 6.06 -2.45
CA TYR A 177 -4.88 5.30 -2.16
C TYR A 177 -5.11 3.82 -2.48
N HIS A 178 -4.00 3.12 -2.71
CA HIS A 178 -3.95 1.85 -3.39
C HIS A 178 -2.97 0.92 -2.70
N HIS A 179 -3.41 -0.29 -2.39
CA HIS A 179 -2.55 -1.43 -2.14
C HIS A 179 -3.00 -2.65 -2.92
N CYS A 180 -2.04 -3.54 -3.19
CA CYS A 180 -2.32 -4.86 -3.73
C CYS A 180 -1.64 -5.92 -2.88
N ALA A 181 -2.24 -7.10 -2.80
CA ALA A 181 -1.60 -8.33 -2.34
C ALA A 181 -1.61 -9.37 -3.47
N THR A 182 -0.63 -10.27 -3.48
CA THR A 182 -0.57 -11.36 -4.46
C THR A 182 -1.15 -12.63 -3.86
N LEU A 183 -2.14 -13.22 -4.54
CA LEU A 183 -2.76 -14.48 -4.13
C LEU A 183 -2.43 -15.60 -5.13
N GLU A 184 -2.35 -16.82 -4.62
CA GLU A 184 -2.46 -18.05 -5.42
C GLU A 184 -3.81 -18.68 -5.07
N VAL A 185 -4.58 -19.07 -6.10
CA VAL A 185 -5.87 -19.74 -5.96
C VAL A 185 -5.78 -21.07 -6.70
N ASP A 186 -5.53 -22.15 -5.98
CA ASP A 186 -5.33 -23.49 -6.53
C ASP A 186 -6.48 -24.44 -6.18
N GLY A 187 -6.83 -25.35 -7.09
CA GLY A 187 -7.95 -26.28 -6.92
C GLY A 187 -7.73 -27.39 -5.87
N GLU A 188 -6.65 -27.31 -5.09
CA GLU A 188 -6.34 -28.22 -3.99
C GLU A 188 -6.68 -27.51 -2.68
N PRO A 189 -7.43 -28.14 -1.74
CA PRO A 189 -7.78 -27.47 -0.49
C PRO A 189 -6.52 -27.10 0.31
N PRO A 190 -6.42 -25.88 0.89
CA PRO A 190 -5.27 -25.53 1.71
C PRO A 190 -5.12 -26.52 2.88
N ALA A 191 -3.91 -27.06 3.01
CA ALA A 191 -3.58 -28.13 3.96
C ALA A 191 -3.70 -27.67 5.42
N GLY A 192 -4.93 -27.63 5.93
CA GLY A 192 -5.28 -27.10 7.24
C GLY A 192 -6.78 -26.84 7.46
N SER A 193 -7.57 -26.72 6.39
CA SER A 193 -9.03 -26.56 6.51
C SER A 193 -9.70 -27.88 6.95
N THR A 194 -9.74 -28.09 8.27
CA THR A 194 -10.62 -29.10 8.87
C THR A 194 -12.06 -28.63 8.77
N SER A 195 -12.70 -28.93 7.64
CA SER A 195 -14.17 -28.83 7.53
C SER A 195 -14.80 -29.57 8.69
N ALA A 196 -15.50 -28.83 9.56
CA ALA A 196 -16.29 -29.40 10.64
C ALA A 196 -17.49 -30.11 10.02
N GLY A 197 -17.35 -31.42 9.78
CA GLY A 197 -18.43 -32.27 9.33
C GLY A 197 -19.59 -32.26 10.33
N ASP A 198 -20.79 -31.98 9.83
CA ASP A 198 -22.03 -31.97 10.62
C ASP A 198 -22.44 -33.41 10.97
N GLU A 199 -21.99 -33.89 12.12
CA GLU A 199 -22.29 -35.22 12.67
C GLU A 199 -23.32 -35.12 13.80
N THR A 200 -24.61 -35.11 13.44
CA THR A 200 -25.72 -35.35 14.38
C THR A 200 -26.33 -36.73 14.11
N GLY A 201 -25.86 -37.76 14.83
CA GLY A 201 -26.09 -39.17 14.48
C GLY A 201 -27.05 -39.99 15.36
N SER A 202 -26.80 -41.31 15.38
CA SER A 202 -27.46 -42.40 16.15
C SER A 202 -28.86 -42.88 15.73
N ALA A 203 -29.23 -44.17 15.84
CA ALA A 203 -28.48 -45.43 15.99
C ALA A 203 -29.42 -46.67 15.89
N THR A 204 -28.84 -47.89 15.83
CA THR A 204 -29.45 -49.25 15.97
C THR A 204 -30.17 -49.81 14.73
N SER A 205 -30.20 -51.13 14.44
CA SER A 205 -29.92 -52.32 15.28
C SER A 205 -29.50 -53.58 14.47
N ALA A 206 -29.07 -54.65 15.18
CA ALA A 206 -28.73 -56.02 14.73
C ALA A 206 -27.50 -56.20 13.79
N GLY A 207 -26.74 -57.30 13.83
CA GLY A 207 -26.78 -58.52 14.67
C GLY A 207 -25.98 -59.67 14.01
N ASP A 208 -25.57 -60.67 14.80
CA ASP A 208 -24.90 -61.94 14.40
C ASP A 208 -23.45 -61.91 13.82
N THR A 209 -22.59 -62.94 13.91
CA THR A 209 -22.38 -64.05 14.89
C THR A 209 -21.10 -64.86 14.53
N GLU A 210 -20.31 -65.27 15.54
CA GLU A 210 -19.30 -66.38 15.60
C GLU A 210 -17.97 -66.40 14.79
N ALA A 211 -16.93 -66.94 15.48
CA ALA A 211 -15.74 -67.71 15.05
C ALA A 211 -14.75 -67.16 13.98
N GLY A 212 -13.42 -67.34 14.09
CA GLY A 212 -12.60 -67.98 15.13
C GLY A 212 -11.18 -68.36 14.62
N SER A 213 -10.41 -69.06 15.46
CA SER A 213 -9.09 -69.70 15.19
C SER A 213 -7.80 -68.89 15.41
N GLU A 214 -6.77 -69.63 15.81
CA GLU A 214 -5.51 -69.20 16.42
C GLU A 214 -4.29 -69.43 15.51
N GLY A 215 -3.14 -68.82 15.87
CA GLY A 215 -1.80 -69.24 15.44
C GLY A 215 -1.25 -68.57 14.14
N GLY A 216 0.04 -68.24 14.05
CA GLY A 216 1.07 -68.27 15.09
C GLY A 216 2.49 -67.95 14.58
N GLN A 217 3.28 -67.31 15.45
CA GLN A 217 4.75 -67.38 15.61
C GLN A 217 5.73 -66.96 14.48
N THR A 218 6.79 -66.26 14.93
CA THR A 218 8.20 -66.27 14.42
C THR A 218 8.50 -65.60 13.07
N SER A 219 9.63 -64.91 12.84
CA SER A 219 10.79 -64.61 13.72
C SER A 219 11.64 -63.39 13.25
N VAL A 220 12.39 -62.86 14.22
CA VAL A 220 13.55 -61.93 14.21
C VAL A 220 14.45 -61.83 12.94
N ASP A 221 14.70 -60.60 12.46
CA ASP A 221 15.93 -59.74 12.59
C ASP A 221 17.32 -60.39 12.95
N PRO A 222 18.52 -59.74 12.85
CA PRO A 222 19.03 -58.54 12.11
C PRO A 222 20.37 -58.78 11.33
N GLY A 223 20.98 -57.72 10.75
CA GLY A 223 22.45 -57.58 10.53
C GLY A 223 22.90 -57.13 9.12
N GLU A 224 23.45 -55.92 8.93
CA GLU A 224 24.91 -55.57 8.91
C GLU A 224 25.69 -56.07 7.67
N THR A 225 26.69 -55.39 7.06
CA THR A 225 27.47 -54.17 7.41
C THR A 225 28.05 -53.46 6.16
N SER A 226 28.65 -52.29 6.37
CA SER A 226 29.36 -51.37 5.46
C SER A 226 30.59 -51.91 4.68
N ASN A 227 30.90 -51.32 3.50
CA ASN A 227 32.19 -50.60 3.26
C ASN A 227 32.40 -50.02 1.83
N GLY A 228 32.90 -48.77 1.76
CA GLY A 228 34.09 -48.42 0.95
C GLY A 228 33.93 -47.99 -0.52
N PRO A 229 34.59 -46.90 -0.98
CA PRO A 229 34.49 -46.41 -2.36
C PRO A 229 35.66 -46.82 -3.27
N GLY A 230 35.44 -46.73 -4.58
CA GLY A 230 36.48 -46.72 -5.62
C GLY A 230 36.04 -45.82 -6.76
N GLY A 231 36.89 -44.88 -7.16
CA GLY A 231 36.69 -44.09 -8.37
C GLY A 231 37.61 -44.56 -9.48
N ASP A 232 37.36 -44.10 -10.71
CA ASP A 232 38.39 -44.08 -11.74
C ASP A 232 38.29 -42.78 -12.54
N THR A 233 39.45 -42.37 -13.07
CA THR A 233 39.65 -41.13 -13.82
C THR A 233 39.91 -41.51 -15.26
N ASP A 234 39.36 -40.78 -16.23
CA ASP A 234 40.02 -40.73 -17.53
C ASP A 234 39.88 -39.37 -18.22
N THR A 235 41.02 -38.92 -18.71
CA THR A 235 41.21 -37.61 -19.36
C THR A 235 41.17 -37.76 -20.88
N ASN A 236 40.58 -36.80 -21.58
CA ASN A 236 41.15 -36.38 -22.86
C ASN A 236 40.88 -34.90 -23.13
N ALA A 237 41.81 -34.25 -23.83
CA ALA A 237 41.92 -32.79 -23.93
C ALA A 237 42.21 -32.34 -25.37
N MET A 238 42.13 -31.01 -25.60
CA MET A 238 42.63 -30.28 -26.80
C MET A 238 41.85 -30.60 -28.11
N THR A 239 41.77 -29.82 -29.21
CA THR A 239 42.10 -28.44 -29.67
C THR A 239 41.47 -28.30 -31.09
N SER A 240 41.16 -27.15 -31.71
CA SER A 240 41.16 -25.72 -31.34
C SER A 240 40.55 -24.87 -32.48
N ASP A 241 40.18 -23.61 -32.19
CA ASP A 241 40.11 -22.47 -33.12
C ASP A 241 38.96 -22.37 -34.16
N GLY A 242 38.64 -21.13 -34.56
CA GLY A 242 37.52 -20.84 -35.47
C GLY A 242 37.03 -19.39 -35.50
N SER A 243 37.92 -18.41 -35.74
CA SER A 243 37.54 -16.99 -35.92
C SER A 243 36.79 -16.72 -37.23
N GLY A 244 35.89 -15.72 -37.25
CA GLY A 244 35.20 -15.28 -38.46
C GLY A 244 34.49 -13.92 -38.35
N SER A 245 35.18 -12.83 -38.70
CA SER A 245 34.60 -11.48 -38.83
C SER A 245 33.84 -11.28 -40.15
N GLY A 246 32.85 -10.39 -40.14
CA GLY A 246 32.22 -9.87 -41.37
C GLY A 246 31.53 -8.52 -41.11
N SER A 247 32.05 -7.45 -41.71
CA SER A 247 31.59 -6.07 -41.49
C SER A 247 31.03 -5.42 -42.77
N GLY A 248 30.09 -4.49 -42.61
CA GLY A 248 29.73 -3.47 -43.61
C GLY A 248 28.39 -3.69 -44.34
N ALA A 249 27.72 -2.65 -44.85
CA ALA A 249 27.96 -1.21 -44.70
C ALA A 249 26.74 -0.37 -45.13
N SER A 250 26.66 0.86 -44.60
CA SER A 250 26.14 2.12 -45.20
C SER A 250 24.76 2.20 -45.88
N GLY A 251 24.01 3.25 -45.50
CA GLY A 251 22.84 3.76 -46.24
C GLY A 251 22.38 5.12 -45.71
N ASP A 252 23.03 6.20 -46.14
CA ASP A 252 22.61 7.60 -45.89
C ASP A 252 21.47 8.04 -46.83
N SER A 253 20.58 8.91 -46.35
CA SER A 253 19.91 9.99 -47.12
C SER A 253 19.20 10.97 -46.17
N ASP A 254 19.37 12.27 -46.44
CA ASP A 254 18.96 13.43 -45.64
C ASP A 254 17.46 13.84 -45.76
N GLU A 255 17.17 15.05 -45.22
CA GLU A 255 15.95 15.88 -45.30
C GLU A 255 14.93 15.66 -44.16
N GLY A 256 14.55 16.66 -43.34
CA GLY A 256 14.99 18.05 -43.18
C GLY A 256 13.95 18.87 -42.39
N GLY A 257 14.34 19.86 -41.57
CA GLY A 257 13.35 20.74 -40.90
C GLY A 257 13.84 21.53 -39.68
N CYS A 258 14.15 22.81 -39.87
CA CYS A 258 14.49 23.76 -38.81
C CYS A 258 13.24 24.39 -38.16
N SER A 259 13.31 24.78 -36.88
CA SER A 259 12.78 26.08 -36.46
C SER A 259 13.49 26.67 -35.22
N CYS A 260 13.36 27.98 -35.10
CA CYS A 260 14.30 28.96 -34.54
C CYS A 260 14.37 29.14 -33.02
N SER A 261 15.50 29.68 -32.57
CA SER A 261 15.76 30.20 -31.21
C SER A 261 15.53 31.72 -31.11
N GLN A 262 15.03 32.20 -29.96
CA GLN A 262 15.35 33.53 -29.37
C GLN A 262 14.82 33.53 -27.91
N SER A 263 15.55 33.79 -26.82
CA SER A 263 16.63 34.75 -26.46
C SER A 263 16.12 36.04 -25.79
N GLY A 264 16.60 36.31 -24.56
CA GLY A 264 16.50 37.59 -23.83
C GLY A 264 15.70 37.50 -22.50
N SER A 265 16.03 38.23 -21.43
CA SER A 265 17.23 39.05 -21.15
C SER A 265 17.30 39.49 -19.66
N SER A 266 18.44 39.24 -18.99
CA SER A 266 19.10 40.06 -17.95
C SER A 266 18.33 40.96 -16.93
N GLY A 267 18.26 40.48 -15.66
CA GLY A 267 18.50 41.24 -14.39
C GLY A 267 17.55 42.38 -13.95
N PRO A 268 17.84 43.11 -12.84
CA PRO A 268 18.75 42.81 -11.73
C PRO A 268 18.18 43.09 -10.29
N ALA A 269 18.98 42.79 -9.25
CA ALA A 269 19.04 43.41 -7.91
C ALA A 269 17.81 43.38 -6.95
N GLY A 270 18.03 42.82 -5.75
CA GLY A 270 17.09 42.87 -4.62
C GLY A 270 17.80 42.66 -3.27
N MET A 271 18.53 43.67 -2.80
CA MET A 271 19.26 43.66 -1.52
C MET A 271 18.42 44.36 -0.45
N LEU A 272 18.05 43.71 0.67
CA LEU A 272 17.57 44.44 1.85
C LEU A 272 17.71 43.68 3.21
N LEU A 273 18.52 44.27 4.09
CA LEU A 273 18.38 44.41 5.55
C LEU A 273 17.94 43.20 6.43
N GLY A 274 18.91 42.65 7.16
CA GLY A 274 18.71 41.87 8.39
C GLY A 274 19.52 42.44 9.57
N LEU A 275 19.11 43.58 10.14
CA LEU A 275 19.72 44.15 11.35
C LEU A 275 18.90 43.77 12.60
N LEU A 276 19.27 42.68 13.26
CA LEU A 276 18.73 42.30 14.58
C LEU A 276 19.51 43.01 15.69
N GLY A 277 18.79 43.77 16.51
CA GLY A 277 19.37 44.69 17.49
C GLY A 277 19.84 44.01 18.78
N LEU A 278 21.01 44.43 19.27
CA LEU A 278 21.50 44.10 20.61
C LEU A 278 20.80 44.96 21.67
N VAL A 279 19.89 44.35 22.44
CA VAL A 279 19.29 44.96 23.63
C VAL A 279 20.31 44.97 24.78
N GLY A 280 21.14 46.02 24.82
CA GLY A 280 22.10 46.25 25.90
C GLY A 280 21.50 47.07 27.04
N LEU A 281 21.11 46.44 28.16
CA LEU A 281 20.73 47.17 29.38
C LEU A 281 21.93 48.00 29.90
N ARG A 282 21.77 49.32 29.94
CA ARG A 282 22.65 50.22 30.71
C ARG A 282 21.85 51.06 31.69
N THR A 283 21.57 50.46 32.86
CA THR A 283 21.18 51.18 34.06
C THR A 283 22.26 52.20 34.43
N ARG A 284 22.00 53.50 34.27
CA ARG A 284 22.91 54.55 34.74
C ARG A 284 22.25 55.39 35.84
N ARG A 285 22.56 55.04 37.10
CA ARG A 285 22.31 55.88 38.27
C ARG A 285 22.81 57.31 38.01
N ARG A 286 21.98 58.32 38.29
CA ARG A 286 22.44 59.65 38.70
C ARG A 286 21.67 60.11 39.93
N ARG A 287 22.38 60.15 41.07
CA ARG A 287 22.01 60.90 42.27
C ARG A 287 22.74 62.24 42.21
N THR A 288 22.00 63.34 42.16
CA THR A 288 22.40 64.73 42.48
C THR A 288 21.10 65.54 42.49
N GLY A 289 20.77 66.39 43.46
CA GLY A 289 21.42 66.71 44.73
C GLY A 289 20.46 67.59 45.54
N ALA A 290 20.60 67.65 46.87
CA ALA A 290 19.77 68.48 47.73
C ALA A 290 20.48 69.80 48.08
N SER A 291 19.68 70.79 48.49
CA SER A 291 20.03 72.19 48.70
C SER A 291 21.08 72.44 49.80
N SER A 292 21.90 73.48 49.60
CA SER A 292 22.01 74.67 50.47
C SER A 292 22.70 75.80 49.70
#